data_AF-A0A3C2CMM4-F1
#
_entry.id   AF-A0A3C2CMM4-F1
#
_cell.length_a   1.000
_cell.length_b   1.000
_cell.length_c   1.000
_cell.angle_alpha   90.00
_cell.angle_beta   90.00
_cell.angle_gamma   90.00
#
_symmetry.space_group_name_H-M   'P 1'
#
loop_
_entity.id
_entity.type
_entity.pdbx_description
1 polymer ?
#
loop_
_entity_poly.entity_id
_entity_poly.type
_entity_poly.pdbx_seq_one_letter_code
_entity_poly.pdbx_strand_id
1 'polypeptide(L)'
;MESKLKTTMGGFATDAEKETIIKWIRSGADEAKYNSEIKPITEKNCMVCHGQESFRPLIGYKEIKEVTNINNGMGFKTLVRVSHIHFNGMTFLFFVSGLITCFARIGSKKLKWVKWIVIIAPMIAMFCDIMSWNLAREYENGVYIVIVSGAVMTAAFFTQMSISAYQIIRSFFV
;
A
#
# COMPACT_ATOMS: atom_id res chain seq x y z
N MET A 1 14.83 8.71 -4.22
CA MET A 1 15.20 10.11 -3.90
C MET A 1 13.98 10.98 -3.63
N GLU A 2 12.98 10.99 -4.54
CA GLU A 2 11.75 11.80 -4.40
C GLU A 2 11.05 11.69 -3.03
N SER A 3 10.80 10.47 -2.53
CA SER A 3 10.15 10.28 -1.21
C SER A 3 10.95 10.88 -0.05
N LYS A 4 12.28 10.81 -0.10
CA LYS A 4 13.15 11.36 0.95
C LYS A 4 13.20 12.88 0.91
N LEU A 5 13.20 13.48 -0.28
CA LEU A 5 13.05 14.93 -0.46
C LEU A 5 11.69 15.47 0.02
N LYS A 6 10.65 14.65 -0.02
CA LYS A 6 9.32 14.99 0.54
C LYS A 6 9.21 14.74 2.04
N THR A 7 10.18 14.07 2.67
CA THR A 7 10.12 13.64 4.07
C THR A 7 11.39 14.05 4.81
N THR A 8 12.25 13.09 5.17
CA THR A 8 13.36 13.27 6.11
C THR A 8 14.45 14.21 5.61
N MET A 9 14.55 14.43 4.29
CA MET A 9 15.54 15.31 3.67
C MET A 9 14.93 16.59 3.08
N GLY A 10 13.65 16.85 3.32
CA GLY A 10 12.94 17.98 2.72
C GLY A 10 13.31 19.36 3.26
N GLY A 11 13.95 19.42 4.43
CA GLY A 11 14.41 20.67 5.04
C GLY A 11 15.77 21.17 4.51
N PHE A 12 16.48 20.37 3.72
CA PHE A 12 17.83 20.71 3.22
C PHE A 12 17.83 21.34 1.83
N ALA A 13 16.67 21.47 1.20
CA ALA A 13 16.51 22.13 -0.10
C ALA A 13 15.26 23.01 -0.08
N THR A 14 15.32 24.14 -0.77
CA THR A 14 14.17 25.03 -0.94
C THR A 14 13.05 24.34 -1.73
N ASP A 15 11.82 24.84 -1.62
CA ASP A 15 10.69 24.26 -2.36
C ASP A 15 10.91 24.29 -3.89
N ALA A 16 11.51 25.36 -4.40
CA ALA A 16 11.89 25.48 -5.81
C ALA A 16 12.94 24.44 -6.23
N GLU A 17 14.01 24.26 -5.45
CA GLU A 17 15.05 23.25 -5.71
C GLU A 17 14.46 21.82 -5.67
N LYS A 18 13.57 21.54 -4.70
CA LYS A 18 12.86 20.26 -4.60
C LYS A 18 12.02 19.99 -5.84
N GLU A 19 11.24 20.96 -6.30
CA GLU A 19 10.44 20.80 -7.52
C GLU A 19 11.29 20.53 -8.75
N THR A 20 12.41 21.26 -8.91
CA THR A 20 13.34 21.05 -10.03
C THR A 20 13.90 19.62 -10.02
N ILE A 21 14.37 19.14 -8.87
CA ILE A 21 14.88 17.77 -8.73
C ILE A 21 13.78 16.74 -9.02
N ILE A 22 12.57 16.93 -8.50
CA ILE A 22 11.46 15.98 -8.69
C ILE A 22 11.02 15.93 -10.16
N LYS A 23 10.91 17.09 -10.83
CA LYS A 23 10.61 17.15 -12.27
C LYS A 23 11.67 16.44 -13.10
N TRP A 24 12.95 16.64 -12.78
CA TRP A 24 14.05 15.97 -13.45
C TRP A 24 14.00 14.44 -13.26
N ILE A 25 13.77 13.96 -12.03
CA ILE A 25 13.60 12.52 -11.73
C ILE A 25 12.47 11.92 -12.57
N ARG A 26 11.30 12.57 -12.60
CA ARG A 26 10.13 12.11 -13.35
C ARG A 26 10.33 12.14 -14.87
N SER A 27 11.21 13.00 -15.36
CA SER A 27 11.57 13.08 -16.78
C SER A 27 12.59 12.02 -17.23
N GLY A 28 12.98 11.09 -16.36
CA GLY A 28 13.90 9.99 -16.68
C GLY A 28 15.34 10.22 -16.22
N ALA A 29 15.59 11.24 -15.39
CA ALA A 29 16.89 11.53 -14.79
C ALA A 29 18.05 11.62 -15.80
N ASP A 30 17.86 12.43 -16.86
CA ASP A 30 18.83 12.64 -17.92
C ASP A 30 20.16 13.27 -17.42
N GLU A 31 21.28 12.84 -18.00
CA GLU A 31 22.63 13.25 -17.59
C GLU A 31 22.98 14.69 -17.95
N ALA A 32 22.50 15.19 -19.10
CA ALA A 32 22.76 16.57 -19.52
C ALA A 32 22.09 17.56 -18.55
N LYS A 33 20.83 17.31 -18.21
CA LYS A 33 20.10 18.10 -17.20
C LYS A 33 20.66 17.95 -15.79
N TYR A 34 21.20 16.78 -15.46
CA TYR A 34 21.90 16.60 -14.20
C TYR A 34 23.08 17.57 -14.09
N ASN A 35 23.94 17.60 -15.09
CA ASN A 35 25.15 18.44 -15.08
C ASN A 35 24.84 19.94 -15.09
N SER A 36 23.77 20.37 -15.76
CA SER A 36 23.42 21.80 -15.86
C SER A 36 22.65 22.34 -14.66
N GLU A 37 21.69 21.57 -14.11
CA GLU A 37 20.70 22.10 -13.15
C GLU A 37 20.75 21.41 -11.78
N ILE A 38 21.01 20.10 -11.74
CA ILE A 38 20.87 19.32 -10.50
C ILE A 38 22.17 19.25 -9.72
N LYS A 39 23.29 19.05 -10.41
CA LYS A 39 24.64 18.99 -9.84
C LYS A 39 24.91 20.12 -8.85
N PRO A 40 24.73 21.42 -9.20
CA PRO A 40 24.99 22.51 -8.24
C PRO A 40 24.10 22.44 -6.98
N ILE A 41 22.86 21.96 -7.10
CA ILE A 41 21.94 21.81 -5.95
C ILE A 41 22.43 20.67 -5.04
N THR A 42 22.77 19.52 -5.60
CA THR A 42 23.28 18.38 -4.82
C THR A 42 24.63 18.67 -4.18
N GLU A 43 25.51 19.39 -4.87
CA GLU A 43 26.81 19.77 -4.34
C GLU A 43 26.69 20.72 -3.15
N LYS A 44 25.79 21.72 -3.26
CA LYS A 44 25.54 22.70 -2.22
C LYS A 44 24.82 22.13 -1.00
N ASN A 45 23.79 21.33 -1.22
CA ASN A 45 22.82 20.97 -0.17
C ASN A 45 22.96 19.53 0.34
N CYS A 46 23.50 18.61 -0.47
CA CYS A 46 23.46 17.17 -0.16
C CYS A 46 24.84 16.58 0.14
N MET A 47 25.90 17.02 -0.55
CA MET A 47 27.25 16.47 -0.38
C MET A 47 27.85 16.71 1.01
N VAL A 48 27.29 17.64 1.80
CA VAL A 48 27.68 17.83 3.21
C VAL A 48 27.55 16.53 4.01
N CYS A 49 26.50 15.75 3.76
CA CYS A 49 26.28 14.43 4.41
C CYS A 49 26.48 13.25 3.45
N HIS A 50 26.43 13.50 2.14
CA HIS A 50 26.54 12.50 1.07
C HIS A 50 27.84 12.64 0.25
N GLY A 51 28.92 13.09 0.88
CA GLY A 51 30.25 13.19 0.26
C GLY A 51 30.91 11.83 0.06
N GLN A 52 32.19 11.84 -0.34
CA GLN A 52 32.95 10.65 -0.75
C GLN A 52 33.06 9.57 0.35
N GLU A 53 33.20 9.97 1.61
CA GLU A 53 33.29 9.07 2.77
C GLU A 53 31.93 8.69 3.37
N SER A 54 30.83 9.09 2.73
CA SER A 54 29.48 8.75 3.19
C SER A 54 29.16 7.29 2.92
N PHE A 55 28.35 6.67 3.79
CA PHE A 55 27.75 5.35 3.51
C PHE A 55 26.93 5.32 2.21
N ARG A 56 26.46 6.49 1.76
CA ARG A 56 25.72 6.69 0.50
C ARG A 56 26.26 7.94 -0.21
N PRO A 57 27.37 7.84 -0.94
CA PRO A 57 27.94 8.99 -1.64
C PRO A 57 27.03 9.41 -2.79
N LEU A 58 26.91 10.72 -3.03
CA LEU A 58 26.15 11.34 -4.13
C LEU A 58 27.05 12.31 -4.91
N ILE A 59 28.30 11.90 -5.13
CA ILE A 59 29.37 12.72 -5.71
C ILE A 59 29.33 12.82 -7.25
N GLY A 60 28.46 12.05 -7.90
CA GLY A 60 28.38 12.00 -9.34
C GLY A 60 27.03 11.54 -9.87
N TYR A 61 26.90 11.60 -11.20
CA TYR A 61 25.68 11.21 -11.90
C TYR A 61 25.34 9.74 -11.66
N LYS A 62 26.34 8.86 -11.63
CA LYS A 62 26.15 7.41 -11.48
C LYS A 62 25.49 7.08 -10.15
N GLU A 63 26.00 7.65 -9.06
CA GLU A 63 25.52 7.44 -7.70
C GLU A 63 24.12 8.04 -7.51
N ILE A 64 23.90 9.24 -8.08
CA ILE A 64 22.59 9.89 -8.04
C ILE A 64 21.57 9.09 -8.85
N LYS A 65 21.93 8.58 -10.04
CA LYS A 65 21.05 7.77 -10.89
C LYS A 65 20.54 6.52 -10.18
N GLU A 66 21.39 5.90 -9.35
CA GLU A 66 21.00 4.73 -8.57
C GLU A 66 19.88 5.05 -7.58
N VAL A 67 19.92 6.23 -6.95
CA VAL A 67 18.92 6.66 -5.96
C VAL A 67 17.72 7.39 -6.57
N THR A 68 17.78 7.79 -7.84
CA THR A 68 16.67 8.43 -8.58
C THR A 68 15.79 7.45 -9.31
N ASN A 69 16.11 6.14 -9.30
CA ASN A 69 15.23 5.10 -9.82
C ASN A 69 13.79 5.32 -9.33
N ILE A 70 12.87 5.43 -10.30
CA ILE A 70 11.45 5.63 -10.04
C ILE A 70 10.97 4.42 -9.25
N ASN A 71 10.35 4.69 -8.10
CA ASN A 71 9.84 3.65 -7.23
C ASN A 71 8.57 3.07 -7.87
N ASN A 72 8.71 2.05 -8.72
CA ASN A 72 7.62 1.31 -9.37
C ASN A 72 6.83 0.42 -8.37
N GLY A 73 6.75 0.81 -7.09
CA GLY A 73 6.14 0.01 -6.02
C GLY A 73 7.05 -1.10 -5.47
N MET A 74 6.44 -2.02 -4.72
CA MET A 74 7.17 -3.17 -4.16
C MET A 74 7.71 -4.07 -5.29
N GLY A 75 8.97 -4.49 -5.16
CA GLY A 75 9.54 -5.49 -6.06
C GLY A 75 8.73 -6.79 -6.05
N PHE A 76 8.62 -7.47 -7.20
CA PHE A 76 7.78 -8.67 -7.37
C PHE A 76 7.99 -9.73 -6.29
N LYS A 77 9.25 -10.00 -5.93
CA LYS A 77 9.62 -10.98 -4.90
C LYS A 77 9.09 -10.60 -3.51
N THR A 78 9.11 -9.31 -3.19
CA THR A 78 8.55 -8.77 -1.94
C THR A 78 7.02 -8.81 -1.99
N LEU A 79 6.42 -8.45 -3.14
CA LEU A 79 4.99 -8.49 -3.33
C LEU A 79 4.43 -9.91 -3.12
N VAL A 80 5.01 -10.90 -3.79
CA VAL A 80 4.62 -12.32 -3.62
C VAL A 80 4.73 -12.75 -2.16
N ARG A 81 5.80 -12.37 -1.45
CA ARG A 81 5.97 -12.70 -0.03
C ARG A 81 4.85 -12.09 0.83
N VAL A 82 4.56 -10.81 0.66
CA VAL A 82 3.52 -10.12 1.45
C VAL A 82 2.14 -10.68 1.10
N SER A 83 1.85 -10.93 -0.18
CA SER A 83 0.61 -11.55 -0.64
C SER A 83 0.40 -12.95 -0.02
N HIS A 84 1.43 -13.78 0.11
CA HIS A 84 1.29 -15.09 0.76
C HIS A 84 0.91 -14.97 2.24
N ILE A 85 1.56 -14.08 2.98
CA ILE A 85 1.30 -13.88 4.41
C ILE A 85 -0.13 -13.33 4.61
N HIS A 86 -0.52 -12.32 3.82
CA HIS A 86 -1.86 -11.73 3.89
C HIS A 86 -2.94 -12.72 3.47
N PHE A 87 -2.75 -13.40 2.34
CA PHE A 87 -3.71 -14.38 1.84
C PHE A 87 -3.94 -15.50 2.85
N ASN A 88 -2.88 -16.07 3.43
CA ASN A 88 -3.03 -17.18 4.36
C ASN A 88 -3.69 -16.74 5.68
N GLY A 89 -3.23 -15.65 6.29
CA GLY A 89 -3.74 -15.18 7.58
C GLY A 89 -5.17 -14.65 7.50
N MET A 90 -5.46 -13.80 6.53
CA MET A 90 -6.77 -13.17 6.42
C MET A 90 -7.84 -14.12 5.88
N THR A 91 -7.48 -15.07 5.01
CA THR A 91 -8.42 -16.12 4.58
C THR A 91 -8.85 -16.95 5.77
N PHE A 92 -7.93 -17.34 6.65
CA PHE A 92 -8.25 -18.06 7.88
C PHE A 92 -9.21 -17.27 8.78
N LEU A 93 -8.93 -15.98 9.00
CA LEU A 93 -9.76 -15.09 9.82
C LEU A 93 -11.20 -14.98 9.28
N PHE A 94 -11.37 -14.68 7.99
CA PHE A 94 -12.70 -14.55 7.39
C PHE A 94 -13.42 -15.89 7.26
N PHE A 95 -12.68 -16.98 7.04
CA PHE A 95 -13.26 -18.32 7.02
C PHE A 95 -13.86 -18.69 8.38
N VAL A 96 -13.09 -18.52 9.47
CA VAL A 96 -13.57 -18.81 10.83
C VAL A 96 -14.74 -17.91 11.20
N SER A 97 -14.64 -16.60 10.95
CA SER A 97 -15.72 -15.64 11.21
C SER A 97 -16.99 -15.95 10.41
N GLY A 98 -16.83 -16.31 9.13
CA GLY A 98 -17.92 -16.77 8.27
C GLY A 98 -18.56 -18.06 8.77
N LEU A 99 -17.75 -19.02 9.24
CA LEU A 99 -18.21 -20.30 9.79
C LEU A 99 -19.01 -20.12 11.09
N ILE A 100 -18.56 -19.25 12.00
CA ILE A 100 -19.33 -18.87 13.18
C ILE A 100 -20.67 -18.25 12.76
N THR A 101 -20.64 -17.34 11.80
CA THR A 101 -21.84 -16.70 11.25
C THR A 101 -22.76 -17.71 10.56
N CYS A 102 -22.25 -18.78 9.95
CA CYS A 102 -23.06 -19.88 9.38
C CYS A 102 -23.96 -20.54 10.44
N PHE A 103 -23.45 -20.79 11.64
CA PHE A 103 -24.24 -21.37 12.74
C PHE A 103 -25.17 -20.35 13.43
N ALA A 104 -25.01 -19.08 13.13
CA ALA A 104 -25.77 -18.01 13.73
C ALA A 104 -27.26 -18.10 13.34
N ARG A 105 -28.17 -18.19 14.33
CA ARG A 105 -29.63 -18.33 14.11
C ARG A 105 -30.27 -16.99 13.75
N ILE A 106 -30.54 -16.79 12.46
CA ILE A 106 -31.26 -15.62 11.95
C ILE A 106 -32.71 -16.02 11.68
N GLY A 107 -33.65 -15.49 12.46
CA GLY A 107 -35.07 -15.88 12.44
C GLY A 107 -35.87 -15.45 11.22
N SER A 108 -35.38 -14.48 10.42
CA SER A 108 -36.13 -13.92 9.29
C SER A 108 -35.74 -14.57 7.96
N LYS A 109 -36.70 -15.17 7.23
CA LYS A 109 -36.49 -15.78 5.90
C LYS A 109 -35.86 -14.80 4.90
N LYS A 110 -36.19 -13.50 5.00
CA LYS A 110 -35.65 -12.43 4.14
C LYS A 110 -34.19 -12.07 4.44
N LEU A 111 -33.62 -12.42 5.60
CA LEU A 111 -32.21 -12.13 5.89
C LEU A 111 -31.26 -13.28 5.52
N LYS A 112 -31.80 -14.44 5.10
CA LYS A 112 -30.98 -15.61 4.75
C LYS A 112 -30.04 -15.33 3.57
N TRP A 113 -30.48 -14.59 2.55
CA TRP A 113 -29.63 -14.24 1.41
C TRP A 113 -28.55 -13.20 1.78
N VAL A 114 -28.91 -12.19 2.58
CA VAL A 114 -27.96 -11.19 3.12
C VAL A 114 -26.86 -11.86 3.93
N LYS A 115 -27.22 -12.87 4.74
CA LYS A 115 -26.26 -13.68 5.50
C LYS A 115 -25.20 -14.30 4.60
N TRP A 116 -25.61 -14.93 3.50
CA TRP A 116 -24.68 -15.54 2.54
C TRP A 116 -23.78 -14.50 1.86
N ILE A 117 -24.31 -13.33 1.52
CA ILE A 117 -23.50 -12.22 0.98
C ILE A 117 -22.43 -11.80 1.99
N VAL A 118 -22.81 -11.58 3.26
CA VAL A 118 -21.88 -11.17 4.31
C VAL A 118 -20.80 -12.23 4.59
N ILE A 119 -21.08 -13.51 4.35
CA ILE A 119 -20.11 -14.61 4.49
C ILE A 119 -19.15 -14.68 3.29
N ILE A 120 -19.67 -14.56 2.07
CA ILE A 120 -18.89 -14.78 0.84
C ILE A 120 -18.16 -13.51 0.38
N ALA A 121 -18.76 -12.33 0.55
CA ALA A 121 -18.18 -11.05 0.12
C ALA A 121 -16.74 -10.80 0.58
N PRO A 122 -16.35 -11.02 1.85
CA PRO A 122 -14.97 -10.79 2.29
C PRO A 122 -13.97 -11.76 1.65
N MET A 123 -14.39 -12.96 1.26
CA MET A 123 -13.53 -13.93 0.55
C MET A 123 -13.22 -13.46 -0.88
N ILE A 124 -14.24 -13.00 -1.60
CA ILE A 124 -14.08 -12.47 -2.96
C ILE A 124 -13.28 -11.17 -2.91
N ALA A 125 -13.60 -10.28 -1.97
CA ALA A 125 -12.90 -9.01 -1.82
C ALA A 125 -11.41 -9.20 -1.49
N MET A 126 -11.04 -10.18 -0.65
CA MET A 126 -9.64 -10.55 -0.40
C MET A 126 -8.89 -10.95 -1.68
N PHE A 127 -9.53 -11.76 -2.52
CA PHE A 127 -8.91 -12.17 -3.79
C PHE A 127 -8.70 -10.94 -4.71
N CYS A 128 -9.70 -10.07 -4.80
CA CYS A 128 -9.61 -8.83 -5.58
C CYS A 128 -8.53 -7.87 -5.03
N ASP A 129 -8.36 -7.77 -3.71
CA ASP A 129 -7.33 -6.94 -3.08
C ASP A 129 -5.92 -7.37 -3.55
N ILE A 130 -5.59 -8.66 -3.41
CA ILE A 130 -4.27 -9.18 -3.79
C ILE A 130 -4.00 -9.05 -5.28
N MET A 131 -5.00 -9.30 -6.13
CA MET A 131 -4.87 -9.09 -7.57
C MET A 131 -4.66 -7.62 -7.91
N SER A 132 -5.35 -6.73 -7.20
CA SER A 132 -5.24 -5.28 -7.42
C SER A 132 -3.89 -4.70 -7.04
N TRP A 133 -3.10 -5.35 -6.16
CA TRP A 133 -1.74 -4.88 -5.87
C TRP A 133 -0.79 -5.05 -7.06
N ASN A 134 -0.93 -6.14 -7.80
CA ASN A 134 -0.19 -6.34 -9.04
C ASN A 134 -0.65 -5.35 -10.11
N LEU A 135 -1.97 -5.13 -10.19
CA LEU A 135 -2.55 -4.17 -11.15
C LEU A 135 -2.15 -2.72 -10.83
N ALA A 136 -2.17 -2.31 -9.56
CA ALA A 136 -1.80 -0.97 -9.11
C ALA A 136 -0.33 -0.63 -9.37
N ARG A 137 0.51 -1.65 -9.57
CA ARG A 137 1.91 -1.50 -9.99
C ARG A 137 2.03 -1.04 -11.44
N GLU A 138 1.12 -1.50 -12.30
CA GLU A 138 1.17 -1.29 -13.75
C GLU A 138 0.18 -0.21 -14.22
N TYR A 139 -0.91 -0.02 -13.47
CA TYR A 139 -1.98 0.92 -13.74
C TYR A 139 -2.35 1.70 -12.47
N GLU A 140 -2.22 3.02 -12.51
CA GLU A 140 -2.50 3.90 -11.35
C GLU A 140 -3.93 3.70 -10.78
N ASN A 141 -4.91 3.39 -11.64
CA ASN A 141 -6.29 3.14 -11.24
C ASN A 141 -6.49 1.85 -10.42
N GLY A 142 -5.51 0.94 -10.38
CA GLY A 142 -5.58 -0.27 -9.57
C GLY A 142 -5.76 0.02 -8.07
N VAL A 143 -5.33 1.20 -7.61
CA VAL A 143 -5.48 1.65 -6.22
C VAL A 143 -6.94 1.71 -5.76
N TYR A 144 -7.88 2.05 -6.65
CA TYR A 144 -9.29 2.12 -6.26
C TYR A 144 -9.87 0.75 -5.91
N ILE A 145 -9.40 -0.31 -6.57
CA ILE A 145 -9.84 -1.68 -6.30
C ILE A 145 -9.34 -2.13 -4.92
N VAL A 146 -8.11 -1.76 -4.54
CA VAL A 146 -7.54 -1.97 -3.18
C VAL A 146 -8.44 -1.34 -2.12
N ILE A 147 -8.81 -0.06 -2.33
CA ILE A 147 -9.61 0.69 -1.35
C ILE A 147 -11.01 0.07 -1.21
N VAL A 148 -11.67 -0.23 -2.33
CA VAL A 148 -13.03 -0.80 -2.33
C VAL A 148 -13.04 -2.20 -1.72
N SER A 149 -12.08 -3.06 -2.08
CA SER A 149 -11.98 -4.42 -1.52
C SER A 149 -11.73 -4.39 -0.01
N GLY A 150 -10.82 -3.53 0.46
CA GLY A 150 -10.57 -3.32 1.89
C GLY A 150 -11.81 -2.82 2.65
N ALA A 151 -12.58 -1.90 2.06
CA ALA A 151 -13.82 -1.41 2.65
C ALA A 151 -14.88 -2.52 2.76
N VAL A 152 -15.08 -3.32 1.70
CA VAL A 152 -16.01 -4.46 1.69
C VAL A 152 -15.61 -5.50 2.72
N MET A 153 -14.33 -5.85 2.80
CA MET A 153 -13.80 -6.78 3.80
C MET A 153 -14.09 -6.30 5.23
N THR A 154 -13.79 -5.04 5.53
CA THR A 154 -13.98 -4.47 6.86
C THR A 154 -15.46 -4.42 7.24
N ALA A 155 -16.31 -3.95 6.33
CA ALA A 155 -17.75 -3.87 6.56
C ALA A 155 -18.38 -5.27 6.77
N ALA A 156 -17.99 -6.26 5.96
CA ALA A 156 -18.48 -7.62 6.10
C ALA A 156 -18.02 -8.25 7.42
N PHE A 157 -16.73 -8.12 7.76
CA PHE A 157 -16.19 -8.65 9.00
C PHE A 157 -16.83 -8.03 10.24
N PHE A 158 -16.99 -6.70 10.26
CA PHE A 158 -17.65 -6.01 11.35
C PHE A 158 -19.11 -6.45 11.52
N THR A 159 -19.81 -6.68 10.40
CA THR A 159 -21.17 -7.22 10.40
C THR A 159 -21.22 -8.64 10.98
N GLN A 160 -20.31 -9.53 10.57
CA GLN A 160 -20.19 -10.90 11.09
C GLN A 160 -19.93 -10.89 12.61
N MET A 161 -19.01 -10.05 13.08
CA MET A 161 -18.73 -9.88 14.50
C MET A 161 -19.96 -9.38 15.27
N SER A 162 -20.65 -8.38 14.73
CA SER A 162 -21.84 -7.79 15.37
C SER A 162 -22.99 -8.80 15.50
N ILE A 163 -23.24 -9.60 14.46
CA ILE A 163 -24.24 -10.68 14.48
C ILE A 163 -23.88 -11.72 15.55
N SER A 164 -22.61 -12.12 15.60
CA SER A 164 -22.13 -13.13 16.55
C SER A 164 -22.22 -12.63 17.99
N ALA A 165 -21.76 -11.40 18.26
CA ALA A 165 -21.85 -10.77 19.57
C ALA A 165 -23.31 -10.61 20.03
N TYR A 166 -24.20 -10.15 19.15
CA TYR A 166 -25.62 -10.02 19.46
C TYR A 166 -26.25 -11.36 19.87
N GLN A 167 -25.91 -12.45 19.19
CA GLN A 167 -26.47 -13.77 19.52
C GLN A 167 -25.95 -14.32 20.84
N ILE A 168 -24.66 -14.14 21.13
CA ILE A 168 -24.07 -14.52 22.41
C ILE A 168 -24.75 -13.74 23.54
N ILE A 169 -24.85 -12.42 23.42
CA ILE A 169 -25.50 -11.58 24.43
C ILE A 169 -26.95 -12.02 24.64
N ARG A 170 -27.73 -12.19 23.56
CA ARG A 170 -29.12 -12.65 23.66
C ARG A 170 -29.24 -14.01 24.33
N SER A 171 -28.27 -14.91 24.15
CA SER A 171 -28.30 -16.24 24.78
C SER A 171 -28.14 -16.23 26.30
N PHE A 172 -27.64 -15.13 26.90
CA PHE A 172 -27.56 -14.98 28.35
C PHE A 172 -28.86 -14.47 28.99
N PHE A 173 -29.75 -13.85 28.21
CA PHE A 173 -30.98 -13.23 28.70
C PHE A 173 -32.25 -14.02 28.36
N VAL A 174 -32.11 -15.23 27.80
CA VAL A 174 -33.19 -16.17 27.48
C VAL A 174 -32.93 -17.46 28.23
#